data_AF-A0A2V5NMM8-F1
#
_entry.id   AF-A0A2V5NMM8-F1
#
_cell.length_a   1.000
_cell.length_b   1.000
_cell.length_c   1.000
_cell.angle_alpha   90.00
_cell.angle_beta   90.00
_cell.angle_gamma   90.00
#
_symmetry.space_group_name_H-M   'P 1'
#
loop_
_entity.id
_entity.type
_entity.pdbx_description
1 polymer ?
#
loop_
_entity_poly.entity_id
_entity_poly.type
_entity_poly.pdbx_seq_one_letter_code
_entity_poly.pdbx_strand_id
1 'polypeptide(L)'
;MDVELEKLVESGRLTAKAAEQLERLKPGSFCLHKSWGFGRVAEWNLLLNQIVIDFTTKPNHPMQLAYAAESLTPIAPEHFLARKASAPDAIKALLKSDPAAVVRNILESLGGKATLAQISEMLIGDLFTETEWKRWWTSAKKAMKAGGYFSVPTKKSEPIALRSEPVSRADELLTFFNQARQPKEQGAAVDQIIKFHSEFKEPQSQLQPIIEKIESTAGQNQKLHSALTFELMLARDDLLERVPQLKSTRPDLTLERLIAEEESRLTTILANLPSAKERRVLQALPRALGDRWITRAWQMMMSNNQRLAAQVPRVFIENGHQADLVSFLERALREHSAVSEILLWLCRERASFPNLITPDLLTAILAALERDQHNEASRSSRLRDLLLEDRELISDIFAQADVGAARDVMRRLLLTPVFDDLTKRSLIARVIKLYPELESMVTGAQPEEKRETLVVSWSSLDKRKAEYEE
;
A
#
# COMPACT_ATOMS: atom_id res chain seq x y z
N MET A 1 -55.04 29.05 1.20
CA MET A 1 -55.02 28.08 0.10
C MET A 1 -55.52 28.82 -1.12
N ASP A 2 -55.02 28.51 -2.31
CA ASP A 2 -55.47 29.18 -3.54
C ASP A 2 -56.96 28.95 -3.79
N VAL A 3 -57.71 30.01 -4.11
CA VAL A 3 -59.17 30.00 -4.24
C VAL A 3 -59.66 28.98 -5.28
N GLU A 4 -58.88 28.72 -6.33
CA GLU A 4 -59.24 27.73 -7.33
C GLU A 4 -59.00 26.29 -6.87
N LEU A 5 -57.98 26.06 -6.03
CA LEU A 5 -57.77 24.77 -5.36
C LEU A 5 -58.86 24.50 -4.30
N GLU A 6 -59.33 25.52 -3.57
CA GLU A 6 -60.44 25.36 -2.61
C GLU A 6 -61.71 24.86 -3.31
N LYS A 7 -62.06 25.44 -4.46
CA LYS A 7 -63.21 24.99 -5.28
C LYS A 7 -63.07 23.54 -5.77
N LEU A 8 -61.85 23.09 -6.06
CA LEU A 8 -61.60 21.71 -6.47
C LEU A 8 -61.71 20.73 -5.30
N VAL A 9 -61.42 21.18 -4.07
CA VAL A 9 -61.66 20.40 -2.85
C VAL A 9 -63.15 20.33 -2.54
N GLU A 10 -63.87 21.46 -2.60
CA GLU A 10 -65.32 21.53 -2.36
C GLU A 10 -66.12 20.69 -3.36
N SER A 11 -65.69 20.64 -4.62
CA SER A 11 -66.29 19.80 -5.66
C SER A 11 -65.91 18.31 -5.59
N GLY A 12 -65.09 17.92 -4.61
CA GLY A 12 -64.66 16.53 -4.38
C GLY A 12 -63.64 16.00 -5.40
N ARG A 13 -63.08 16.86 -6.27
CA ARG A 13 -62.08 16.48 -7.28
C ARG A 13 -60.67 16.35 -6.71
N LEU A 14 -60.39 17.01 -5.59
CA LEU A 14 -59.14 16.93 -4.84
C LEU A 14 -59.39 16.72 -3.36
N THR A 15 -58.46 16.06 -2.67
CA THR A 15 -58.47 16.03 -1.20
C THR A 15 -57.79 17.28 -0.65
N ALA A 16 -58.14 17.70 0.57
CA ALA A 16 -57.48 18.83 1.24
C ALA A 16 -55.95 18.63 1.33
N LYS A 17 -55.50 17.40 1.58
CA LYS A 17 -54.07 17.05 1.61
C LYS A 17 -53.39 17.22 0.25
N ALA A 18 -54.07 16.81 -0.83
CA ALA A 18 -53.54 16.99 -2.17
C ALA A 18 -53.47 18.47 -2.55
N ALA A 19 -54.48 19.27 -2.17
CA ALA A 19 -54.47 20.71 -2.36
C ALA A 19 -53.31 21.39 -1.60
N GLU A 20 -53.02 20.99 -0.36
CA GLU A 20 -51.87 21.52 0.39
C GLU A 20 -50.53 21.19 -0.29
N GLN A 21 -50.37 19.99 -0.85
CA GLN A 21 -49.18 19.65 -1.63
C GLN A 21 -49.08 20.47 -2.91
N LEU A 22 -50.20 20.62 -3.63
CA LEU A 22 -50.24 21.41 -4.85
C LEU A 22 -49.95 22.88 -4.58
N GLU A 23 -50.36 23.45 -3.45
CA GLU A 23 -50.02 24.82 -3.06
C GLU A 23 -48.51 25.09 -3.04
N ARG A 24 -47.69 24.06 -2.78
CA ARG A 24 -46.21 24.11 -2.81
C ARG A 24 -45.64 23.90 -4.22
N LEU A 25 -46.48 23.58 -5.19
CA LEU A 25 -46.18 23.28 -6.59
C LEU A 25 -46.75 24.34 -7.54
N LYS A 26 -46.72 25.62 -7.14
CA LYS A 26 -47.17 26.75 -7.99
C LYS A 26 -46.31 26.94 -9.24
N PRO A 27 -46.83 27.57 -10.30
CA PRO A 27 -46.00 27.97 -11.44
C PRO A 27 -44.71 28.66 -11.01
N GLY A 28 -43.58 28.20 -11.55
CA GLY A 28 -42.24 28.64 -11.19
C GLY A 28 -41.58 27.88 -10.03
N SER A 29 -42.30 27.06 -9.27
CA SER A 29 -41.72 26.22 -8.22
C SER A 29 -41.00 25.00 -8.79
N PHE A 30 -40.32 24.26 -7.92
CA PHE A 30 -39.49 23.11 -8.29
C PHE A 30 -39.97 21.84 -7.58
N CYS A 31 -39.74 20.70 -8.22
CA CYS A 31 -40.09 19.41 -7.67
C CYS A 31 -39.14 18.29 -8.12
N LEU A 32 -39.23 17.16 -7.42
CA LEU A 32 -38.61 15.90 -7.81
C LEU A 32 -39.68 14.83 -8.04
N HIS A 33 -39.54 14.12 -9.15
CA HIS A 33 -40.30 12.91 -9.44
C HIS A 33 -39.37 11.69 -9.39
N LYS A 34 -39.83 10.58 -8.80
CA LYS A 34 -39.03 9.36 -8.62
C LYS A 34 -38.46 8.81 -9.94
N SER A 35 -39.22 8.89 -11.02
CA SER A 35 -38.82 8.30 -12.32
C SER A 35 -38.29 9.33 -13.34
N TRP A 36 -38.61 10.61 -13.17
CA TRP A 36 -38.30 11.65 -14.17
C TRP A 36 -37.30 12.70 -13.67
N GLY A 37 -36.96 12.64 -12.38
CA GLY A 37 -35.97 13.51 -11.76
C GLY A 37 -36.50 14.90 -11.48
N PHE A 38 -35.62 15.89 -11.60
CA PHE A 38 -35.91 17.30 -11.38
C PHE A 38 -36.90 17.86 -12.41
N GLY A 39 -37.89 18.61 -11.92
CA GLY A 39 -38.85 19.35 -12.72
C GLY A 39 -39.09 20.77 -12.20
N ARG A 40 -39.41 21.67 -13.13
CA ARG A 40 -39.92 23.02 -12.85
C ARG A 40 -41.38 23.10 -13.26
N VAL A 41 -42.24 23.59 -12.38
CA VAL A 41 -43.65 23.77 -12.71
C VAL A 41 -43.77 24.92 -13.71
N ALA A 42 -44.28 24.62 -14.90
CA ALA A 42 -44.50 25.61 -15.95
C ALA A 42 -45.83 26.33 -15.73
N GLU A 43 -46.91 25.56 -15.50
CA GLU A 43 -48.26 26.10 -15.47
C GLU A 43 -49.21 25.22 -14.63
N TRP A 44 -50.21 25.87 -14.04
CA TRP A 44 -51.42 25.21 -13.58
C TRP A 44 -52.52 25.36 -14.61
N ASN A 45 -53.01 24.24 -15.12
CA ASN A 45 -54.20 24.20 -15.93
C ASN A 45 -55.34 23.57 -15.12
N LEU A 46 -55.83 24.31 -14.13
CA LEU A 46 -56.84 23.84 -13.19
C LEU A 46 -58.18 23.54 -13.89
N LEU A 47 -58.48 24.24 -14.99
CA LEU A 47 -59.64 23.96 -15.85
C LEU A 47 -59.61 22.55 -16.43
N LEU A 48 -58.43 22.09 -16.88
CA LEU A 48 -58.23 20.74 -17.40
C LEU A 48 -57.84 19.71 -16.32
N ASN A 49 -57.88 20.09 -15.04
CA ASN A 49 -57.43 19.27 -13.91
C ASN A 49 -55.97 18.80 -14.06
N GLN A 50 -55.10 19.67 -14.57
CA GLN A 50 -53.70 19.34 -14.89
C GLN A 50 -52.71 20.36 -14.34
N ILE A 51 -51.50 19.88 -14.07
CA ILE A 51 -50.30 20.66 -13.84
C ILE A 51 -49.28 20.31 -14.93
N VAL A 52 -48.64 21.32 -15.51
CA VAL A 52 -47.65 21.15 -16.57
C VAL A 52 -46.27 21.37 -15.97
N ILE A 53 -45.37 20.40 -16.15
CA ILE A 53 -44.04 20.41 -15.54
C ILE A 53 -42.99 20.13 -16.61
N ASP A 54 -41.95 20.96 -16.60
CA ASP A 54 -40.74 20.74 -17.39
C ASP A 54 -39.78 19.86 -16.61
N PHE A 55 -39.85 18.54 -16.83
CA PHE A 55 -38.84 17.61 -16.34
C PHE A 55 -37.62 17.63 -17.26
N THR A 56 -36.45 17.36 -16.68
CA THR A 56 -35.19 17.26 -17.43
C THR A 56 -35.27 16.26 -18.60
N THR A 57 -36.02 15.16 -18.41
CA THR A 57 -36.21 14.11 -19.42
C THR A 57 -37.51 14.23 -20.22
N LYS A 58 -38.45 15.08 -19.77
CA LYS A 58 -39.80 15.23 -20.35
C LYS A 58 -40.26 16.69 -20.23
N PRO A 59 -39.87 17.56 -21.17
CA PRO A 59 -40.35 18.93 -21.18
C PRO A 59 -41.85 18.99 -21.46
N ASN A 60 -42.52 20.03 -20.95
CA ASN A 60 -43.95 20.30 -21.14
C ASN A 60 -44.86 19.10 -20.82
N HIS A 61 -44.59 18.39 -19.72
CA HIS A 61 -45.32 17.15 -19.38
C HIS A 61 -46.57 17.46 -18.56
N PRO A 62 -47.78 17.18 -19.06
CA PRO A 62 -49.01 17.33 -18.29
C PRO A 62 -49.22 16.16 -17.32
N MET A 63 -49.56 16.45 -16.07
CA MET A 63 -49.92 15.49 -15.04
C MET A 63 -51.27 15.84 -14.43
N GLN A 64 -52.08 14.84 -14.08
CA GLN A 64 -53.30 15.06 -13.30
C GLN A 64 -52.97 15.60 -11.91
N LEU A 65 -53.75 16.57 -11.43
CA LEU A 65 -53.47 17.25 -10.14
C LEU A 65 -53.32 16.29 -8.97
N ALA A 66 -54.22 15.31 -8.83
CA ALA A 66 -54.15 14.31 -7.76
C ALA A 66 -52.86 13.47 -7.83
N TYR A 67 -52.50 13.01 -9.03
CA TYR A 67 -51.28 12.22 -9.23
C TYR A 67 -50.02 13.04 -8.96
N ALA A 68 -50.00 14.31 -9.39
CA ALA A 68 -48.89 15.22 -9.11
C ALA A 68 -48.72 15.46 -7.60
N ALA A 69 -49.82 15.66 -6.87
CA ALA A 69 -49.80 15.84 -5.42
C ALA A 69 -49.26 14.62 -4.65
N GLU A 70 -49.45 13.42 -5.20
CA GLU A 70 -48.99 12.16 -4.59
C GLU A 70 -47.56 11.78 -4.99
N SER A 71 -47.16 12.05 -6.24
CA SER A 71 -45.92 11.54 -6.84
C SER A 71 -44.75 12.53 -6.81
N LEU A 72 -45.01 13.81 -6.59
CA LEU A 72 -43.99 14.86 -6.61
C LEU A 72 -43.58 15.25 -5.20
N THR A 73 -42.28 15.46 -5.02
CA THR A 73 -41.71 16.06 -3.81
C THR A 73 -41.37 17.51 -4.12
N PRO A 74 -42.06 18.51 -3.55
CA PRO A 74 -41.69 19.91 -3.70
C PRO A 74 -40.29 20.17 -3.12
N ILE A 75 -39.49 21.00 -3.79
CA ILE A 75 -38.16 21.41 -3.29
C ILE A 75 -38.06 22.93 -3.23
N ALA A 76 -37.34 23.43 -2.23
CA ALA A 76 -37.14 24.85 -2.03
C ALA A 76 -36.26 25.46 -3.14
N PRO A 77 -36.40 26.77 -3.46
CA PRO A 77 -35.52 27.46 -4.41
C PRO A 77 -34.03 27.36 -4.08
N GLU A 78 -33.68 27.23 -2.80
CA GLU A 78 -32.32 27.10 -2.28
C GLU A 78 -31.73 25.71 -2.50
N HIS A 79 -32.57 24.71 -2.81
CA HIS A 79 -32.13 23.35 -3.09
C HIS A 79 -31.14 23.35 -4.27
N PHE A 80 -30.07 22.57 -4.17
CA PHE A 80 -28.97 22.59 -5.13
C PHE A 80 -29.43 22.40 -6.58
N LEU A 81 -30.33 21.44 -6.83
CA LEU A 81 -30.90 21.23 -8.17
C LEU A 81 -31.71 22.43 -8.70
N ALA A 82 -32.48 23.11 -7.83
CA ALA A 82 -33.23 24.31 -8.21
C ALA A 82 -32.29 25.46 -8.56
N ARG A 83 -31.23 25.66 -7.77
CA ARG A 83 -30.17 26.65 -8.05
C ARG A 83 -29.36 26.31 -9.29
N LYS A 84 -29.04 25.04 -9.52
CA LYS A 84 -28.35 24.55 -10.72
C LYS A 84 -29.13 24.89 -11.98
N ALA A 85 -30.46 24.72 -11.96
CA ALA A 85 -31.32 25.04 -13.09
C ALA A 85 -31.55 26.55 -13.26
N SER A 86 -31.75 27.29 -12.16
CA SER A 86 -32.16 28.70 -12.22
C SER A 86 -30.99 29.68 -12.35
N ALA A 87 -29.82 29.33 -11.83
CA ALA A 87 -28.62 30.17 -11.81
C ALA A 87 -27.35 29.35 -12.11
N PRO A 88 -27.25 28.73 -13.31
CA PRO A 88 -26.15 27.83 -13.64
C PRO A 88 -24.78 28.52 -13.59
N ASP A 89 -24.69 29.78 -14.02
CA ASP A 89 -23.42 30.53 -14.01
C ASP A 89 -22.96 30.85 -12.59
N ALA A 90 -23.88 31.11 -11.66
CA ALA A 90 -23.55 31.31 -10.25
C ALA A 90 -22.99 30.02 -9.62
N ILE A 91 -23.55 28.85 -9.96
CA ILE A 91 -23.03 27.56 -9.53
C ILE A 91 -21.65 27.30 -10.15
N LYS A 92 -21.45 27.57 -11.44
CA LYS A 92 -20.13 27.43 -12.09
C LYS A 92 -19.07 28.35 -11.48
N ALA A 93 -19.45 29.55 -11.07
CA ALA A 93 -18.56 30.45 -10.34
C ALA A 93 -18.19 29.88 -8.95
N LEU A 94 -19.19 29.43 -8.18
CA LEU A 94 -18.99 28.83 -6.86
C LEU A 94 -18.12 27.56 -6.91
N LEU A 95 -18.29 26.72 -7.94
CA LEU A 95 -17.44 25.54 -8.15
C LEU A 95 -15.94 25.91 -8.24
N LYS A 96 -15.60 27.11 -8.71
CA LYS A 96 -14.23 27.60 -8.81
C LYS A 96 -13.78 28.34 -7.54
N SER A 97 -14.63 29.21 -7.00
CA SER A 97 -14.26 30.12 -5.91
C SER A 97 -14.42 29.52 -4.52
N ASP A 98 -15.47 28.74 -4.27
CA ASP A 98 -15.76 28.09 -2.99
C ASP A 98 -16.39 26.70 -3.19
N PRO A 99 -15.55 25.68 -3.44
CA PRO A 99 -16.02 24.31 -3.56
C PRO A 99 -16.74 23.79 -2.31
N ALA A 100 -16.38 24.27 -1.12
CA ALA A 100 -16.99 23.82 0.13
C ALA A 100 -18.43 24.34 0.27
N ALA A 101 -18.70 25.58 -0.16
CA ALA A 101 -20.07 26.11 -0.21
C ALA A 101 -20.99 25.30 -1.14
N VAL A 102 -20.47 24.80 -2.26
CA VAL A 102 -21.25 23.92 -3.16
C VAL A 102 -21.60 22.61 -2.45
N VAL A 103 -20.62 21.96 -1.80
CA VAL A 103 -20.90 20.73 -1.05
C VAL A 103 -21.87 20.99 0.10
N ARG A 104 -21.74 22.11 0.82
CA ARG A 104 -22.70 22.51 1.87
C ARG A 104 -24.12 22.59 1.32
N ASN A 105 -24.32 23.27 0.20
CA ASN A 105 -25.64 23.42 -0.40
C ASN A 105 -26.25 22.06 -0.83
N ILE A 106 -25.42 21.14 -1.35
CA ILE A 106 -25.85 19.77 -1.64
C ILE A 106 -26.26 19.04 -0.35
N LEU A 107 -25.45 19.13 0.70
CA LEU A 107 -25.75 18.46 1.97
C LEU A 107 -27.04 19.01 2.60
N GLU A 108 -27.23 20.33 2.65
CA GLU A 108 -28.47 20.97 3.12
C GLU A 108 -29.69 20.49 2.33
N SER A 109 -29.55 20.36 1.01
CA SER A 109 -30.58 19.83 0.12
C SER A 109 -30.95 18.38 0.40
N LEU A 110 -30.03 17.60 0.98
CA LEU A 110 -30.18 16.19 1.31
C LEU A 110 -30.35 15.94 2.83
N GLY A 111 -30.80 16.94 3.59
CA GLY A 111 -31.07 16.79 5.02
C GLY A 111 -29.81 16.77 5.90
N GLY A 112 -28.76 17.46 5.47
CA GLY A 112 -27.52 17.69 6.21
C GLY A 112 -26.44 16.61 6.05
N LYS A 113 -26.70 15.54 5.31
CA LYS A 113 -25.73 14.46 5.08
C LYS A 113 -25.91 13.78 3.72
N ALA A 114 -24.81 13.36 3.09
CA ALA A 114 -24.83 12.61 1.84
C ALA A 114 -23.58 11.75 1.67
N THR A 115 -23.72 10.62 0.98
CA THR A 115 -22.57 9.79 0.58
C THR A 115 -21.82 10.43 -0.59
N LEU A 116 -20.56 10.02 -0.78
CA LEU A 116 -19.78 10.49 -1.93
C LEU A 116 -20.46 10.17 -3.26
N ALA A 117 -21.12 9.01 -3.36
CA ALA A 117 -21.85 8.58 -4.56
C ALA A 117 -23.00 9.55 -4.89
N GLN A 118 -23.81 9.91 -3.89
CA GLN A 118 -24.91 10.86 -4.06
C GLN A 118 -24.40 12.25 -4.49
N ILE A 119 -23.30 12.72 -3.90
CA ILE A 119 -22.71 14.01 -4.28
C ILE A 119 -22.19 13.96 -5.73
N SER A 120 -21.50 12.88 -6.12
CA SER A 120 -20.98 12.74 -7.49
C SER A 120 -22.09 12.65 -8.52
N GLU A 121 -23.20 11.94 -8.23
CA GLU A 121 -24.33 11.80 -9.14
C GLU A 121 -24.99 13.15 -9.48
N MET A 122 -24.99 14.10 -8.54
CA MET A 122 -25.57 15.43 -8.77
C MET A 122 -24.68 16.38 -9.60
N LEU A 123 -23.39 16.04 -9.74
CA LEU A 123 -22.35 16.92 -10.30
C LEU A 123 -21.77 16.37 -11.62
N ILE A 124 -21.60 15.06 -11.74
CA ILE A 124 -21.05 14.41 -12.95
C ILE A 124 -22.12 14.37 -14.04
N GLY A 125 -21.70 14.59 -15.29
CA GLY A 125 -22.57 14.64 -16.46
C GLY A 125 -22.91 16.07 -16.86
N ASP A 126 -23.48 16.84 -15.92
CA ASP A 126 -23.91 18.22 -16.20
C ASP A 126 -22.81 19.27 -15.96
N LEU A 127 -22.05 19.12 -14.87
CA LEU A 127 -21.08 20.13 -14.42
C LEU A 127 -19.62 19.66 -14.57
N PHE A 128 -19.39 18.35 -14.53
CA PHE A 128 -18.07 17.76 -14.68
C PHE A 128 -18.10 16.47 -15.49
N THR A 129 -17.01 16.23 -16.23
CA THR A 129 -16.61 14.87 -16.60
C THR A 129 -16.04 14.11 -15.40
N GLU A 130 -15.97 12.77 -15.49
CA GLU A 130 -15.35 11.91 -14.47
C GLU A 130 -13.92 12.34 -14.10
N THR A 131 -13.13 12.79 -15.09
CA THR A 131 -11.76 13.25 -14.89
C THR A 131 -11.69 14.59 -14.15
N GLU A 132 -12.55 15.55 -14.50
CA GLU A 132 -12.60 16.85 -13.85
C GLU A 132 -13.11 16.75 -12.41
N TRP A 133 -14.12 15.90 -12.19
CA TRP A 133 -14.65 15.60 -10.87
C TRP A 133 -13.57 15.16 -9.89
N LYS A 134 -12.71 14.20 -10.29
CA LYS A 134 -11.63 13.70 -9.41
C LYS A 134 -10.66 14.81 -8.99
N ARG A 135 -10.34 15.73 -9.91
CA ARG A 135 -9.48 16.89 -9.62
C ARG A 135 -10.20 17.88 -8.69
N TRP A 136 -11.44 18.23 -9.01
CA TRP A 136 -12.25 19.16 -8.22
C TRP A 136 -12.50 18.65 -6.80
N TRP A 137 -12.86 17.37 -6.65
CA TRP A 137 -13.15 16.75 -5.36
C TRP A 137 -11.96 16.80 -4.41
N THR A 138 -10.73 16.69 -4.93
CA THR A 138 -9.51 16.82 -4.13
C THR A 138 -9.40 18.22 -3.53
N SER A 139 -9.72 19.26 -4.29
CA SER A 139 -9.77 20.65 -3.82
C SER A 139 -10.90 20.87 -2.82
N ALA A 140 -12.12 20.39 -3.14
CA ALA A 140 -13.29 20.50 -2.26
C ALA A 140 -13.04 19.83 -0.90
N LYS A 141 -12.43 18.64 -0.89
CA LYS A 141 -12.06 17.95 0.36
C LYS A 141 -11.07 18.75 1.20
N LYS A 142 -10.15 19.48 0.58
CA LYS A 142 -9.21 20.36 1.29
C LYS A 142 -9.94 21.56 1.90
N ALA A 143 -10.81 22.22 1.13
CA ALA A 143 -11.60 23.36 1.59
C ALA A 143 -12.54 23.00 2.74
N MET A 144 -13.27 21.87 2.63
CA MET A 144 -14.16 21.38 3.69
C MET A 144 -13.43 21.14 5.02
N LYS A 145 -12.22 20.56 4.95
CA LYS A 145 -11.40 20.29 6.14
C LYS A 145 -10.87 21.55 6.82
N ALA A 146 -10.70 22.64 6.08
CA ALA A 146 -10.20 23.90 6.64
C ALA A 146 -11.25 24.62 7.51
N GLY A 147 -12.54 24.48 7.18
CA GLY A 147 -13.61 25.20 7.86
C GLY A 147 -14.20 24.53 9.11
N GLY A 148 -13.89 23.26 9.38
CA GLY A 148 -14.37 22.54 10.57
C GLY A 148 -15.87 22.17 10.62
N TYR A 149 -16.68 22.69 9.68
CA TYR A 149 -18.14 22.45 9.60
C TYR A 149 -18.54 21.11 8.93
N PHE A 150 -17.57 20.34 8.43
CA PHE A 150 -17.84 19.09 7.73
C PHE A 150 -17.22 17.92 8.48
N SER A 151 -18.04 16.91 8.76
CA SER A 151 -17.56 15.58 9.14
C SER A 151 -17.27 14.79 7.87
N VAL A 152 -15.99 14.59 7.55
CA VAL A 152 -15.55 13.87 6.34
C VAL A 152 -14.97 12.50 6.74
N PRO A 153 -15.68 11.39 6.49
CA PRO A 153 -15.22 10.07 6.90
C PRO A 153 -14.00 9.60 6.11
N THR A 154 -13.29 8.62 6.70
CA THR A 154 -12.17 7.93 6.03
C THR A 154 -12.67 6.91 5.02
N LYS A 155 -13.79 6.24 5.29
CA LYS A 155 -14.44 5.31 4.36
C LYS A 155 -15.39 6.04 3.41
N LYS A 156 -15.28 5.75 2.11
CA LYS A 156 -16.12 6.36 1.06
C LYS A 156 -17.60 5.96 1.15
N SER A 157 -17.91 4.85 1.81
CA SER A 157 -19.27 4.35 2.03
C SER A 157 -20.02 5.10 3.13
N GLU A 158 -19.30 5.80 4.00
CA GLU A 158 -19.90 6.56 5.10
C GLU A 158 -20.29 7.97 4.61
N PRO A 159 -21.39 8.54 5.11
CA PRO A 159 -21.87 9.85 4.67
C PRO A 159 -20.99 10.99 5.20
N ILE A 160 -20.79 12.00 4.37
CA ILE A 160 -20.30 13.31 4.78
C ILE A 160 -21.48 14.05 5.42
N ALA A 161 -21.27 14.66 6.58
CA ALA A 161 -22.32 15.35 7.33
C ALA A 161 -21.91 16.77 7.72
N LEU A 162 -22.89 17.68 7.78
CA LEU A 162 -22.70 19.03 8.31
C LEU A 162 -22.71 19.01 9.84
N ARG A 163 -21.86 19.84 10.43
CA ARG A 163 -21.85 20.14 11.87
C ARG A 163 -22.53 21.47 12.11
N SER A 164 -23.25 21.59 13.23
CA SER A 164 -23.82 22.86 13.70
C SER A 164 -22.72 23.86 14.09
N GLU A 165 -21.63 23.37 14.66
CA GLU A 165 -20.48 24.16 15.10
C GLU A 165 -19.19 23.68 14.42
N PRO A 166 -18.24 24.61 14.14
CA PRO A 166 -16.97 24.22 13.55
C PRO A 166 -16.13 23.48 14.60
N VAL A 167 -15.72 22.26 14.27
CA VAL A 167 -14.77 21.51 15.10
C VAL A 167 -13.38 21.70 14.51
N SER A 168 -12.43 22.08 15.36
CA SER A 168 -11.05 22.25 14.90
C SER A 168 -10.45 20.89 14.53
N ARG A 169 -9.49 20.90 13.62
CA ARG A 169 -8.80 19.68 13.23
C ARG A 169 -8.04 19.03 14.40
N ALA A 170 -7.51 19.84 15.31
CA ALA A 170 -6.89 19.35 16.54
C ALA A 170 -7.90 18.55 17.38
N ASP A 171 -9.12 19.06 17.57
CA ASP A 171 -10.15 18.39 18.36
C ASP A 171 -10.63 17.09 17.71
N GLU A 172 -10.72 17.04 16.38
CA GLU A 172 -11.00 15.79 15.65
C GLU A 172 -9.92 14.73 15.92
N LEU A 173 -8.65 15.12 15.86
CA LEU A 173 -7.52 14.22 16.09
C LEU A 173 -7.49 13.72 17.54
N LEU A 174 -7.76 14.60 18.52
CA LEU A 174 -7.87 14.23 19.93
C LEU A 174 -9.03 13.28 20.16
N THR A 175 -10.19 13.55 19.56
CA THR A 175 -11.38 12.68 19.65
C THR A 175 -11.08 11.29 19.08
N PHE A 176 -10.46 11.24 17.90
CA PHE A 176 -10.08 9.98 17.27
C PHE A 176 -9.09 9.18 18.12
N PHE A 177 -8.07 9.84 18.68
CA PHE A 177 -7.12 9.20 19.59
C PHE A 177 -7.79 8.65 20.85
N ASN A 178 -8.68 9.42 21.49
CA ASN A 178 -9.38 9.01 22.71
C ASN A 178 -10.38 7.86 22.47
N GLN A 179 -10.90 7.73 21.26
CA GLN A 179 -11.81 6.65 20.87
C GLN A 179 -11.08 5.39 20.40
N ALA A 180 -9.81 5.48 19.99
CA ALA A 180 -9.02 4.35 19.51
C ALA A 180 -8.78 3.33 20.63
N ARG A 181 -9.39 2.14 20.51
CA ARG A 181 -9.27 1.06 21.50
C ARG A 181 -8.32 -0.04 21.06
N GLN A 182 -8.25 -0.31 19.75
CA GLN A 182 -7.41 -1.37 19.24
C GLN A 182 -5.98 -0.89 19.00
N PRO A 183 -4.96 -1.74 19.19
CA PRO A 183 -3.55 -1.39 18.97
C PRO A 183 -3.27 -0.68 17.65
N LYS A 184 -3.80 -1.23 16.54
CA LYS A 184 -3.62 -0.67 15.20
C LYS A 184 -4.26 0.71 15.03
N GLU A 185 -5.42 0.92 15.65
CA GLU A 185 -6.11 2.21 15.64
C GLU A 185 -5.34 3.25 16.46
N GLN A 186 -4.81 2.84 17.62
CA GLN A 186 -4.02 3.70 18.50
C GLN A 186 -2.75 4.17 17.80
N GLY A 187 -1.99 3.26 17.18
CA GLY A 187 -0.82 3.62 16.37
C GLY A 187 -1.17 4.60 15.24
N ALA A 188 -2.23 4.31 14.48
CA ALA A 188 -2.68 5.18 13.40
C ALA A 188 -3.15 6.57 13.89
N ALA A 189 -3.80 6.65 15.05
CA ALA A 189 -4.26 7.90 15.63
C ALA A 189 -3.08 8.81 16.02
N VAL A 190 -2.05 8.25 16.68
CA VAL A 190 -0.84 9.02 17.02
C VAL A 190 -0.10 9.47 15.76
N ASP A 191 0.03 8.60 14.74
CA ASP A 191 0.66 8.97 13.48
C ASP A 191 -0.07 10.14 12.78
N GLN A 192 -1.41 10.23 12.90
CA GLN A 192 -2.16 11.40 12.41
C GLN A 192 -1.88 12.67 13.23
N ILE A 193 -1.80 12.56 14.56
CA ILE A 193 -1.45 13.69 15.44
C ILE A 193 -0.06 14.22 15.07
N ILE A 194 0.93 13.35 14.94
CA ILE A 194 2.30 13.72 14.54
C ILE A 194 2.31 14.46 13.20
N LYS A 195 1.60 13.90 12.21
CA LYS A 195 1.53 14.47 10.85
C LYS A 195 0.93 15.87 10.84
N PHE A 196 0.01 16.15 11.74
CA PHE A 196 -0.74 17.41 11.81
C PHE A 196 -0.50 18.16 13.12
N HIS A 197 0.68 17.99 13.73
CA HIS A 197 1.02 18.61 15.01
C HIS A 197 0.93 20.15 14.97
N SER A 198 1.12 20.77 13.80
CA SER A 198 1.00 22.22 13.60
C SER A 198 -0.44 22.75 13.73
N GLU A 199 -1.45 21.89 13.73
CA GLU A 199 -2.86 22.29 13.91
C GLU A 199 -3.21 22.55 15.38
N PHE A 200 -2.33 22.14 16.31
CA PHE A 200 -2.50 22.32 17.75
C PHE A 200 -1.97 23.69 18.16
N LYS A 201 -2.87 24.61 18.51
CA LYS A 201 -2.53 26.00 18.85
C LYS A 201 -1.90 26.13 20.24
N GLU A 202 -2.26 25.23 21.15
CA GLU A 202 -1.70 25.16 22.49
C GLU A 202 -1.11 23.76 22.74
N PRO A 203 0.04 23.43 22.12
CA PRO A 203 0.58 22.07 22.18
C PRO A 203 0.80 21.57 23.61
N GLN A 204 1.22 22.44 24.53
CA GLN A 204 1.45 22.05 25.92
C GLN A 204 0.16 21.60 26.64
N SER A 205 -0.97 22.27 26.44
CA SER A 205 -2.24 21.85 27.07
C SER A 205 -2.90 20.68 26.32
N GLN A 206 -2.75 20.64 25.00
CA GLN A 206 -3.47 19.69 24.14
C GLN A 206 -2.72 18.36 23.92
N LEU A 207 -1.39 18.38 23.79
CA LEU A 207 -0.58 17.20 23.44
C LEU A 207 0.18 16.60 24.62
N GLN A 208 0.42 17.36 25.70
CA GLN A 208 1.07 16.79 26.90
C GLN A 208 0.26 15.62 27.51
N PRO A 209 -1.08 15.70 27.64
CA PRO A 209 -1.88 14.54 28.10
C PRO A 209 -1.79 13.34 27.16
N ILE A 210 -1.54 13.57 25.86
CA ILE A 210 -1.36 12.51 24.86
C ILE A 210 -0.02 11.80 25.09
N ILE A 211 1.06 12.54 25.37
CA ILE A 211 2.37 11.95 25.75
C ILE A 211 2.20 11.03 26.96
N GLU A 212 1.57 11.53 28.04
CA GLU A 212 1.33 10.77 29.26
C GLU A 212 0.50 9.50 28.98
N LYS A 213 -0.54 9.63 28.14
CA LYS A 213 -1.37 8.49 27.77
C LYS A 213 -0.60 7.45 26.97
N ILE A 214 0.21 7.88 26.00
CA ILE A 214 1.08 7.01 25.21
C ILE A 214 2.04 6.25 26.12
N GLU A 215 2.72 6.93 27.05
CA GLU A 215 3.69 6.34 27.97
C GLU A 215 3.05 5.34 28.95
N SER A 216 1.86 5.68 29.46
CA SER A 216 1.05 4.82 30.30
C SER A 216 0.63 3.55 29.54
N THR A 217 0.08 3.70 28.33
CA THR A 217 -0.35 2.57 27.50
C THR A 217 0.81 1.70 27.07
N ALA A 218 1.95 2.29 26.66
CA ALA A 218 3.16 1.55 26.33
C ALA A 218 3.67 0.73 27.54
N GLY A 219 3.71 1.32 28.74
CA GLY A 219 4.09 0.61 29.96
C GLY A 219 3.19 -0.57 30.31
N GLN A 220 1.87 -0.39 30.22
CA GLN A 220 0.90 -1.45 30.53
C GLN A 220 0.93 -2.62 29.53
N ASN A 221 1.35 -2.36 28.29
CA ASN A 221 1.26 -3.32 27.20
C ASN A 221 2.60 -3.93 26.77
N GLN A 222 3.72 -3.58 27.42
CA GLN A 222 5.05 -3.99 26.98
C GLN A 222 5.20 -5.50 26.74
N LYS A 223 4.67 -6.33 27.65
CA LYS A 223 4.78 -7.80 27.52
C LYS A 223 3.69 -8.44 26.66
N LEU A 224 2.49 -7.84 26.62
CA LEU A 224 1.30 -8.40 25.95
C LEU A 224 1.18 -7.96 24.49
N HIS A 225 1.52 -6.70 24.20
CA HIS A 225 1.49 -6.09 22.88
C HIS A 225 2.79 -5.31 22.62
N SER A 226 3.91 -6.02 22.57
CA SER A 226 5.24 -5.42 22.41
C SER A 226 5.36 -4.60 21.12
N ALA A 227 4.80 -5.06 20.00
CA ALA A 227 4.81 -4.28 18.75
C ALA A 227 4.14 -2.91 18.89
N LEU A 228 2.96 -2.85 19.54
CA LEU A 228 2.30 -1.58 19.85
C LEU A 228 3.18 -0.70 20.73
N THR A 229 3.86 -1.29 21.71
CA THR A 229 4.74 -0.57 22.63
C THR A 229 5.88 0.12 21.88
N PHE A 230 6.54 -0.57 20.95
CA PHE A 230 7.55 0.02 20.07
C PHE A 230 6.96 1.13 19.19
N GLU A 231 5.76 0.93 18.61
CA GLU A 231 5.11 1.95 17.80
C GLU A 231 4.79 3.23 18.58
N LEU A 232 4.21 3.08 19.76
CA LEU A 232 3.83 4.16 20.66
C LEU A 232 5.06 4.92 21.16
N MET A 233 6.12 4.19 21.52
CA MET A 233 7.38 4.76 21.97
C MET A 233 8.05 5.61 20.88
N LEU A 234 8.19 5.07 19.66
CA LEU A 234 8.73 5.81 18.52
C LEU A 234 7.88 7.04 18.18
N ALA A 235 6.55 6.90 18.29
CA ALA A 235 5.61 7.99 18.01
C ALA A 235 5.68 9.11 19.06
N ARG A 236 5.87 8.76 20.33
CA ARG A 236 6.12 9.74 21.39
C ARG A 236 7.40 10.53 21.12
N ASP A 237 8.50 9.84 20.82
CA ASP A 237 9.79 10.49 20.57
C ASP A 237 9.70 11.45 19.38
N ASP A 238 9.02 11.02 18.32
CA ASP A 238 8.69 11.83 17.15
C ASP A 238 7.90 13.10 17.45
N LEU A 239 7.03 13.05 18.48
CA LEU A 239 6.23 14.20 18.89
C LEU A 239 7.04 15.13 19.79
N LEU A 240 7.88 14.58 20.69
CA LEU A 240 8.82 15.34 21.52
C LEU A 240 9.84 16.10 20.65
N GLU A 241 10.36 15.47 19.60
CA GLU A 241 11.29 16.09 18.65
C GLU A 241 10.62 17.25 17.87
N ARG A 242 9.38 17.06 17.41
CA ARG A 242 8.65 18.07 16.64
C ARG A 242 8.09 19.21 17.49
N VAL A 243 7.82 18.95 18.78
CA VAL A 243 7.19 19.91 19.70
C VAL A 243 8.04 20.02 20.97
N PRO A 244 9.08 20.88 20.98
CA PRO A 244 10.04 20.97 22.09
C PRO A 244 9.45 21.40 23.44
N GLN A 245 8.22 21.90 23.46
CA GLN A 245 7.47 22.28 24.67
C GLN A 245 7.00 21.06 25.48
N LEU A 246 6.88 19.90 24.81
CA LEU A 246 6.42 18.67 25.43
C LEU A 246 7.55 17.99 26.21
N LYS A 247 7.17 17.26 27.26
CA LYS A 247 8.12 16.55 28.11
C LYS A 247 7.68 15.11 28.31
N SER A 248 8.64 14.19 28.25
CA SER A 248 8.42 12.80 28.69
C SER A 248 8.27 12.76 30.21
N THR A 249 7.29 11.98 30.68
CA THR A 249 7.14 11.64 32.11
C THR A 249 7.83 10.33 32.46
N ARG A 250 8.25 9.58 31.44
CA ARG A 250 8.96 8.28 31.55
C ARG A 250 10.26 8.29 30.76
N PRO A 251 11.29 9.01 31.23
CA PRO A 251 12.61 9.04 30.57
C PRO A 251 13.30 7.67 30.57
N ASP A 252 12.87 6.75 31.43
CA ASP A 252 13.34 5.37 31.51
C ASP A 252 12.85 4.49 30.34
N LEU A 253 11.78 4.88 29.65
CA LEU A 253 11.18 4.14 28.55
C LEU A 253 11.86 4.53 27.23
N THR A 254 13.08 4.05 27.01
CA THR A 254 13.88 4.33 25.80
C THR A 254 13.81 3.19 24.78
N LEU A 255 14.16 3.48 23.53
CA LEU A 255 14.13 2.49 22.43
C LEU A 255 15.21 1.44 22.68
N GLU A 256 16.38 1.89 23.10
CA GLU A 256 17.53 1.06 23.45
C GLU A 256 17.18 0.06 24.54
N ARG A 257 16.49 0.52 25.59
CA ARG A 257 16.03 -0.34 26.68
C ARG A 257 15.01 -1.36 26.20
N LEU A 258 14.02 -0.94 25.40
CA LEU A 258 13.03 -1.86 24.84
C LEU A 258 13.68 -2.94 23.96
N ILE A 259 14.64 -2.56 23.13
CA ILE A 259 15.42 -3.52 22.30
C ILE A 259 16.18 -4.50 23.19
N ALA A 260 16.84 -4.02 24.24
CA ALA A 260 17.61 -4.88 25.14
C ALA A 260 16.71 -5.83 25.95
N GLU A 261 15.58 -5.36 26.47
CA GLU A 261 14.64 -6.18 27.25
C GLU A 261 13.88 -7.21 26.39
N GLU A 262 13.62 -6.90 25.11
CA GLU A 262 12.88 -7.75 24.18
C GLU A 262 13.78 -8.45 23.15
N GLU A 263 15.10 -8.47 23.38
CA GLU A 263 16.11 -8.93 22.42
C GLU A 263 15.75 -10.30 21.82
N SER A 264 15.31 -11.26 22.65
CA SER A 264 15.01 -12.64 22.25
C SER A 264 13.79 -12.76 21.33
N ARG A 265 12.78 -11.89 21.49
CA ARG A 265 11.52 -11.90 20.72
C ARG A 265 11.51 -10.87 19.58
N LEU A 266 12.59 -10.11 19.42
CA LEU A 266 12.65 -8.95 18.53
C LEU A 266 12.22 -9.27 17.09
N THR A 267 12.66 -10.40 16.51
CA THR A 267 12.26 -10.81 15.16
C THR A 267 10.73 -10.91 15.00
N THR A 268 10.03 -11.47 15.98
CA THR A 268 8.56 -11.59 15.99
C THR A 268 7.89 -10.24 16.19
N ILE A 269 8.48 -9.36 16.99
CA ILE A 269 7.97 -8.00 17.22
C ILE A 269 8.07 -7.20 15.92
N LEU A 270 9.24 -7.18 15.28
CA LEU A 270 9.51 -6.43 14.06
C LEU A 270 8.56 -6.84 12.94
N ALA A 271 8.24 -8.14 12.80
CA ALA A 271 7.29 -8.65 11.81
C ALA A 271 5.93 -7.92 11.83
N ASN A 272 5.52 -7.44 13.01
CA ASN A 272 4.25 -6.76 13.23
C ASN A 272 4.34 -5.22 13.16
N LEU A 273 5.53 -4.66 12.94
CA LEU A 273 5.72 -3.22 12.79
C LEU A 273 5.56 -2.77 11.33
N PRO A 274 5.11 -1.51 11.10
CA PRO A 274 5.27 -0.83 9.83
C PRO A 274 6.75 -0.74 9.41
N SER A 275 7.04 -0.91 8.13
CA SER A 275 8.43 -0.98 7.61
C SER A 275 9.31 0.21 7.99
N ALA A 276 8.75 1.43 8.03
CA ALA A 276 9.49 2.62 8.44
C ALA A 276 9.90 2.58 9.93
N LYS A 277 9.02 2.07 10.79
CA LYS A 277 9.30 1.92 12.23
C LYS A 277 10.26 0.75 12.48
N GLU A 278 10.08 -0.39 11.80
CA GLU A 278 11.02 -1.51 11.80
C GLU A 278 12.46 -1.06 11.47
N ARG A 279 12.63 -0.24 10.42
CA ARG A 279 13.93 0.31 10.06
C ARG A 279 14.59 1.07 11.20
N ARG A 280 13.85 1.94 11.88
CA ARG A 280 14.36 2.74 13.00
C ARG A 280 14.78 1.86 14.17
N VAL A 281 14.02 0.80 14.46
CA VAL A 281 14.40 -0.18 15.49
C VAL A 281 15.71 -0.89 15.10
N LEU A 282 15.85 -1.31 13.84
CA LEU A 282 17.07 -1.95 13.36
C LEU A 282 18.29 -1.00 13.41
N GLN A 283 18.11 0.27 13.08
CA GLN A 283 19.16 1.29 13.16
C GLN A 283 19.60 1.60 14.60
N ALA A 284 18.74 1.34 15.58
CA ALA A 284 19.06 1.51 16.99
C ALA A 284 19.79 0.30 17.61
N LEU A 285 19.88 -0.84 16.92
CA LEU A 285 20.55 -2.05 17.42
C LEU A 285 21.98 -1.80 17.94
N PRO A 286 22.87 -1.05 17.23
CA PRO A 286 24.24 -0.84 17.71
C PRO A 286 24.30 -0.13 19.05
N ARG A 287 23.45 0.89 19.23
CA ARG A 287 23.35 1.65 20.48
C ARG A 287 22.72 0.84 21.60
N ALA A 288 21.75 -0.01 21.26
CA ALA A 288 20.98 -0.78 22.22
C ALA A 288 21.73 -2.01 22.76
N LEU A 289 22.49 -2.69 21.91
CA LEU A 289 23.08 -4.00 22.25
C LEU A 289 24.61 -3.96 22.40
N GLY A 290 25.26 -2.83 22.10
CA GLY A 290 26.72 -2.73 22.05
C GLY A 290 27.29 -3.81 21.12
N ASP A 291 28.47 -4.34 21.42
CA ASP A 291 29.20 -5.30 20.55
C ASP A 291 28.38 -6.54 20.12
N ARG A 292 27.36 -6.93 20.90
CA ARG A 292 26.49 -8.08 20.59
C ARG A 292 25.57 -7.84 19.39
N TRP A 293 25.39 -6.59 18.97
CA TRP A 293 24.44 -6.22 17.91
C TRP A 293 24.76 -6.92 16.59
N ILE A 294 26.04 -7.10 16.26
CA ILE A 294 26.51 -7.72 15.02
C ILE A 294 26.00 -9.16 14.92
N THR A 295 26.30 -9.97 15.95
CA THR A 295 25.86 -11.36 15.99
C THR A 295 24.34 -11.46 16.01
N ARG A 296 23.66 -10.59 16.77
CA ARG A 296 22.20 -10.60 16.85
C ARG A 296 21.54 -10.23 15.52
N ALA A 297 22.02 -9.19 14.85
CA ALA A 297 21.52 -8.76 13.55
C ALA A 297 21.69 -9.85 12.49
N TRP A 298 22.84 -10.53 12.48
CA TRP A 298 23.06 -11.69 11.60
C TRP A 298 22.06 -12.83 11.88
N GLN A 299 21.85 -13.21 13.14
CA GLN A 299 20.85 -14.22 13.51
C GLN A 299 19.43 -13.83 13.06
N MET A 300 19.08 -12.55 13.17
CA MET A 300 17.80 -12.03 12.70
C MET A 300 17.69 -12.12 11.18
N MET A 301 18.76 -11.80 10.44
CA MET A 301 18.78 -11.95 8.98
C MET A 301 18.59 -13.40 8.54
N MET A 302 19.12 -14.35 9.30
CA MET A 302 18.98 -15.80 9.10
C MET A 302 17.57 -16.35 9.38
N SER A 303 16.61 -15.53 9.86
CA SER A 303 15.24 -15.97 10.15
C SER A 303 14.35 -16.18 8.91
N ASN A 304 14.94 -16.20 7.71
CA ASN A 304 14.25 -16.29 6.42
C ASN A 304 13.12 -15.25 6.22
N ASN A 305 13.35 -14.01 6.67
CA ASN A 305 12.41 -12.90 6.51
C ASN A 305 12.93 -11.91 5.46
N GLN A 306 12.15 -11.69 4.40
CA GLN A 306 12.51 -10.81 3.29
C GLN A 306 12.89 -9.38 3.73
N ARG A 307 12.13 -8.79 4.66
CA ARG A 307 12.36 -7.40 5.08
C ARG A 307 13.67 -7.28 5.87
N LEU A 308 13.99 -8.29 6.68
CA LEU A 308 15.26 -8.33 7.43
C LEU A 308 16.44 -8.57 6.50
N ALA A 309 16.31 -9.51 5.54
CA ALA A 309 17.33 -9.74 4.51
C ALA A 309 17.68 -8.47 3.73
N ALA A 310 16.71 -7.59 3.48
CA ALA A 310 16.94 -6.33 2.78
C ALA A 310 17.44 -5.17 3.67
N GLN A 311 17.07 -5.14 4.95
CA GLN A 311 17.35 -4.00 5.83
C GLN A 311 18.59 -4.19 6.70
N VAL A 312 18.84 -5.40 7.22
CA VAL A 312 19.98 -5.68 8.10
C VAL A 312 21.33 -5.34 7.43
N PRO A 313 21.59 -5.72 6.15
CA PRO A 313 22.83 -5.34 5.48
C PRO A 313 23.09 -3.84 5.45
N ARG A 314 22.04 -3.02 5.34
CA ARG A 314 22.18 -1.57 5.36
C ARG A 314 22.64 -1.08 6.72
N VAL A 315 22.14 -1.66 7.81
CA VAL A 315 22.61 -1.33 9.17
C VAL A 315 24.10 -1.68 9.33
N PHE A 316 24.55 -2.81 8.80
CA PHE A 316 25.98 -3.16 8.76
C PHE A 316 26.82 -2.11 8.02
N ILE A 317 26.41 -1.74 6.81
CA ILE A 317 27.13 -0.77 5.98
C ILE A 317 27.13 0.63 6.62
N GLU A 318 25.97 1.10 7.09
CA GLU A 318 25.80 2.41 7.73
C GLU A 318 26.66 2.57 8.99
N ASN A 319 26.99 1.47 9.68
CA ASN A 319 27.84 1.48 10.87
C ASN A 319 29.29 1.04 10.60
N GLY A 320 29.71 0.92 9.32
CA GLY A 320 31.09 0.60 8.97
C GLY A 320 31.49 -0.88 9.12
N HIS A 321 30.53 -1.78 9.32
CA HIS A 321 30.73 -3.22 9.52
C HIS A 321 30.48 -4.04 8.25
N GLN A 322 30.76 -3.48 7.07
CA GLN A 322 30.60 -4.22 5.81
C GLN A 322 31.53 -5.44 5.73
N ALA A 323 32.74 -5.35 6.28
CA ALA A 323 33.69 -6.46 6.32
C ALA A 323 33.14 -7.66 7.11
N ASP A 324 32.56 -7.41 8.29
CA ASP A 324 31.92 -8.45 9.11
C ASP A 324 30.76 -9.12 8.35
N LEU A 325 29.89 -8.33 7.70
CA LEU A 325 28.79 -8.84 6.88
C LEU A 325 29.32 -9.76 5.77
N VAL A 326 30.36 -9.32 5.04
CA VAL A 326 30.99 -10.12 3.98
C VAL A 326 31.52 -11.44 4.55
N SER A 327 32.26 -11.41 5.67
CA SER A 327 32.75 -12.63 6.31
C SER A 327 31.64 -13.59 6.75
N PHE A 328 30.51 -13.08 7.27
CA PHE A 328 29.35 -13.92 7.58
C PHE A 328 28.73 -14.55 6.33
N LEU A 329 28.58 -13.78 5.25
CA LEU A 329 28.04 -14.27 3.98
C LEU A 329 28.96 -15.32 3.35
N GLU A 330 30.27 -15.06 3.26
CA GLU A 330 31.25 -16.03 2.75
C GLU A 330 31.18 -17.36 3.48
N ARG A 331 31.13 -17.30 4.82
CA ARG A 331 30.97 -18.48 5.65
C ARG A 331 29.65 -19.19 5.37
N ALA A 332 28.55 -18.45 5.29
CA ALA A 332 27.23 -19.02 5.05
C ALA A 332 27.08 -19.67 3.66
N LEU A 333 27.74 -19.11 2.64
CA LEU A 333 27.80 -19.70 1.30
C LEU A 333 28.62 -20.99 1.30
N ARG A 334 29.81 -20.96 1.91
CA ARG A 334 30.73 -22.10 2.01
C ARG A 334 30.13 -23.27 2.80
N GLU A 335 29.46 -22.98 3.91
CA GLU A 335 28.79 -23.97 4.75
C GLU A 335 27.41 -24.37 4.20
N HIS A 336 26.96 -23.75 3.09
CA HIS A 336 25.63 -23.92 2.50
C HIS A 336 24.48 -23.70 3.51
N SER A 337 24.72 -22.84 4.51
CA SER A 337 23.77 -22.57 5.60
C SER A 337 22.85 -21.40 5.31
N ALA A 338 23.22 -20.51 4.37
CA ALA A 338 22.43 -19.34 3.97
C ALA A 338 20.96 -19.69 3.65
N VAL A 339 20.05 -18.83 4.10
CA VAL A 339 18.61 -18.99 3.85
C VAL A 339 18.19 -18.33 2.54
N SER A 340 17.09 -18.80 1.96
CA SER A 340 16.65 -18.42 0.62
C SER A 340 16.46 -16.91 0.43
N GLU A 341 15.96 -16.20 1.44
CA GLU A 341 15.82 -14.73 1.37
C GLU A 341 17.16 -13.98 1.33
N ILE A 342 18.21 -14.50 1.98
CA ILE A 342 19.56 -13.92 1.92
C ILE A 342 20.16 -14.13 0.53
N LEU A 343 20.03 -15.34 -0.02
CA LEU A 343 20.54 -15.67 -1.35
C LEU A 343 19.83 -14.85 -2.43
N LEU A 344 18.51 -14.71 -2.32
CA LEU A 344 17.70 -13.87 -3.21
C LEU A 344 18.16 -12.41 -3.17
N TRP A 345 18.38 -11.87 -1.96
CA TRP A 345 18.88 -10.52 -1.75
C TRP A 345 20.28 -10.35 -2.35
N LEU A 346 21.21 -11.26 -2.04
CA LEU A 346 22.59 -11.20 -2.51
C LEU A 346 22.67 -11.23 -4.04
N CYS A 347 21.88 -12.08 -4.71
CA CYS A 347 21.83 -12.12 -6.17
C CYS A 347 21.33 -10.80 -6.78
N ARG A 348 20.43 -10.08 -6.10
CA ARG A 348 19.93 -8.76 -6.54
C ARG A 348 20.92 -7.64 -6.29
N GLU A 349 21.67 -7.73 -5.20
CA GLU A 349 22.71 -6.77 -4.81
C GLU A 349 24.10 -7.17 -5.32
N ARG A 350 24.19 -8.08 -6.29
CA ARG A 350 25.44 -8.70 -6.75
C ARG A 350 26.52 -7.70 -7.18
N ALA A 351 26.11 -6.55 -7.73
CA ALA A 351 27.04 -5.47 -8.10
C ALA A 351 27.75 -4.84 -6.90
N SER A 352 27.11 -4.85 -5.73
CA SER A 352 27.66 -4.33 -4.47
C SER A 352 28.56 -5.34 -3.75
N PHE A 353 28.47 -6.63 -4.11
CA PHE A 353 29.20 -7.72 -3.46
C PHE A 353 29.88 -8.67 -4.47
N PRO A 354 30.66 -8.16 -5.45
CA PRO A 354 31.18 -8.98 -6.55
C PRO A 354 32.03 -10.17 -6.07
N ASN A 355 32.76 -10.03 -4.97
CA ASN A 355 33.60 -11.09 -4.39
C ASN A 355 32.80 -12.30 -3.88
N LEU A 356 31.49 -12.14 -3.64
CA LEU A 356 30.61 -13.22 -3.20
C LEU A 356 29.89 -13.92 -4.36
N ILE A 357 30.06 -13.41 -5.59
CA ILE A 357 29.37 -13.90 -6.79
C ILE A 357 30.27 -14.92 -7.46
N THR A 358 30.39 -16.07 -6.81
CA THR A 358 31.28 -17.17 -7.21
C THR A 358 30.47 -18.47 -7.37
N PRO A 359 31.06 -19.55 -7.93
CA PRO A 359 30.36 -20.83 -8.08
C PRO A 359 29.77 -21.40 -6.77
N ASP A 360 30.31 -21.02 -5.62
CA ASP A 360 29.76 -21.36 -4.30
C ASP A 360 28.36 -20.78 -4.08
N LEU A 361 28.06 -19.61 -4.65
CA LEU A 361 26.73 -19.00 -4.61
C LEU A 361 25.69 -19.91 -5.27
N LEU A 362 25.97 -20.42 -6.48
CA LEU A 362 25.04 -21.31 -7.16
C LEU A 362 24.87 -22.61 -6.38
N THR A 363 25.94 -23.13 -5.79
CA THR A 363 25.87 -24.33 -4.93
C THR A 363 25.00 -24.08 -3.70
N ALA A 364 25.15 -22.94 -3.02
CA ALA A 364 24.33 -22.54 -1.88
C ALA A 364 22.85 -22.35 -2.27
N ILE A 365 22.58 -21.79 -3.46
CA ILE A 365 21.21 -21.69 -4.01
C ILE A 365 20.58 -23.06 -4.18
N LEU A 366 21.30 -24.01 -4.79
CA LEU A 366 20.80 -25.38 -4.98
C LEU A 366 20.50 -26.05 -3.63
N ALA A 367 21.42 -25.93 -2.67
CA ALA A 367 21.24 -26.50 -1.33
C ALA A 367 20.05 -25.88 -0.58
N ALA A 368 19.87 -24.56 -0.66
CA ALA A 368 18.74 -23.87 -0.06
C ALA A 368 17.42 -24.27 -0.70
N LEU A 369 17.36 -24.34 -2.03
CA LEU A 369 16.17 -24.79 -2.75
C LEU A 369 15.81 -26.23 -2.40
N GLU A 370 16.80 -27.11 -2.25
CA GLU A 370 16.60 -28.51 -1.86
C GLU A 370 16.03 -28.64 -0.44
N ARG A 371 16.61 -27.91 0.52
CA ARG A 371 16.08 -27.84 1.90
C ARG A 371 14.63 -27.34 1.94
N ASP A 372 14.27 -26.41 1.06
CA ASP A 372 12.95 -25.79 1.00
C ASP A 372 11.91 -26.61 0.22
N GLN A 373 12.27 -27.71 -0.47
CA GLN A 373 11.33 -28.50 -1.29
C GLN A 373 10.17 -29.10 -0.50
N HIS A 374 10.41 -29.45 0.77
CA HIS A 374 9.43 -30.10 1.63
C HIS A 374 8.62 -29.12 2.49
N ASN A 375 8.92 -27.82 2.41
CA ASN A 375 8.25 -26.80 3.20
C ASN A 375 7.09 -26.19 2.40
N GLU A 376 5.85 -26.35 2.90
CA GLU A 376 4.65 -25.91 2.18
C GLU A 376 4.59 -24.39 1.99
N ALA A 377 5.24 -23.63 2.86
CA ALA A 377 5.34 -22.16 2.77
C ALA A 377 6.31 -21.66 1.68
N SER A 378 7.17 -22.52 1.12
CA SER A 378 8.18 -22.18 0.11
C SER A 378 7.94 -22.84 -1.25
N ARG A 379 6.79 -23.49 -1.47
CA ARG A 379 6.44 -24.18 -2.74
C ARG A 379 6.33 -23.27 -3.98
N SER A 380 6.57 -21.96 -3.87
CA SER A 380 6.84 -21.06 -5.00
C SER A 380 8.03 -20.14 -4.67
N SER A 381 9.23 -20.72 -4.62
CA SER A 381 10.42 -19.99 -4.16
C SER A 381 10.85 -18.92 -5.17
N ARG A 382 10.68 -17.66 -4.78
CA ARG A 382 11.16 -16.49 -5.54
C ARG A 382 12.64 -16.58 -5.92
N LEU A 383 13.42 -17.36 -5.16
CA LEU A 383 14.81 -17.66 -5.46
C LEU A 383 14.95 -18.56 -6.71
N ARG A 384 14.06 -19.56 -6.88
CA ARG A 384 13.98 -20.35 -8.11
C ARG A 384 13.61 -19.46 -9.28
N ASP A 385 12.58 -18.62 -9.13
CA ASP A 385 12.16 -17.71 -10.20
C ASP A 385 13.31 -16.78 -10.61
N LEU A 386 14.01 -16.19 -9.64
CA LEU A 386 15.19 -15.36 -9.89
C LEU A 386 16.26 -16.13 -10.68
N LEU A 387 16.59 -17.37 -10.29
CA LEU A 387 17.60 -18.19 -10.97
C LEU A 387 17.23 -18.48 -12.44
N LEU A 388 15.94 -18.64 -12.73
CA LEU A 388 15.46 -18.96 -14.07
C LEU A 388 15.31 -17.72 -14.96
N GLU A 389 14.77 -16.64 -14.40
CA GLU A 389 14.45 -15.40 -15.11
C GLU A 389 15.68 -14.52 -15.35
N ASP A 390 16.61 -14.45 -14.39
CA ASP A 390 17.84 -13.68 -14.54
C ASP A 390 18.82 -14.43 -15.47
N ARG A 391 18.95 -13.92 -16.71
CA ARG A 391 19.79 -14.53 -17.75
C ARG A 391 21.28 -14.25 -17.54
N GLU A 392 21.61 -13.21 -16.78
CA GLU A 392 22.99 -12.77 -16.56
C GLU A 392 23.59 -13.42 -15.32
N LEU A 393 22.77 -13.83 -14.35
CA LEU A 393 23.24 -14.39 -13.07
C LEU A 393 24.27 -15.53 -13.22
N ILE A 394 24.06 -16.49 -14.12
CA ILE A 394 25.03 -17.57 -14.36
C ILE A 394 26.34 -17.01 -14.94
N SER A 395 26.26 -16.07 -15.87
CA SER A 395 27.46 -15.42 -16.42
C SER A 395 28.24 -14.68 -15.33
N ASP A 396 27.54 -13.97 -14.45
CA ASP A 396 28.15 -13.22 -13.35
C ASP A 396 28.84 -14.16 -12.34
N ILE A 397 28.17 -15.26 -11.96
CA ILE A 397 28.70 -16.29 -11.03
C ILE A 397 29.99 -16.94 -11.55
N PHE A 398 30.09 -17.11 -12.87
CA PHE A 398 31.22 -17.79 -13.49
C PHE A 398 32.24 -16.84 -14.14
N ALA A 399 32.08 -15.53 -13.99
CA ALA A 399 32.91 -14.53 -14.69
C ALA A 399 34.42 -14.67 -14.42
N GLN A 400 34.79 -15.17 -13.24
CA GLN A 400 36.18 -15.37 -12.80
C GLN A 400 36.46 -16.81 -12.36
N ALA A 401 35.58 -17.75 -12.71
CA ALA A 401 35.73 -19.15 -12.31
C ALA A 401 36.62 -19.92 -13.29
N ASP A 402 37.33 -20.92 -12.77
CA ASP A 402 37.99 -21.90 -13.63
C ASP A 402 37.01 -23.01 -14.06
N VAL A 403 37.42 -23.77 -15.09
CA VAL A 403 36.67 -24.90 -15.62
C VAL A 403 36.40 -25.96 -14.55
N GLY A 404 37.33 -26.17 -13.61
CA GLY A 404 37.19 -27.14 -12.53
C GLY A 404 36.01 -26.82 -11.63
N ALA A 405 35.91 -25.56 -11.19
CA ALA A 405 34.78 -25.07 -10.41
C ALA A 405 33.46 -25.15 -11.20
N ALA A 406 33.48 -24.81 -12.49
CA ALA A 406 32.31 -24.97 -13.37
C ALA A 406 31.86 -26.44 -13.50
N ARG A 407 32.81 -27.36 -13.66
CA ARG A 407 32.57 -28.82 -13.71
C ARG A 407 31.91 -29.32 -12.43
N ASP A 408 32.36 -28.87 -11.26
CA ASP A 408 31.80 -29.32 -9.98
C ASP A 408 30.37 -28.82 -9.74
N VAL A 409 30.07 -27.57 -10.10
CA VAL A 409 28.69 -27.07 -10.05
C VAL A 409 27.80 -27.77 -11.07
N MET A 410 28.31 -28.07 -12.26
CA MET A 410 27.57 -28.80 -13.29
C MET A 410 27.21 -30.22 -12.83
N ARG A 411 28.11 -30.93 -12.12
CA ARG A 411 27.80 -32.22 -11.49
C ARG A 411 26.63 -32.10 -10.52
N ARG A 412 26.62 -31.07 -9.68
CA ARG A 412 25.53 -30.82 -8.72
C ARG A 412 24.20 -30.49 -9.41
N LEU A 413 24.24 -29.70 -10.49
CA LEU A 413 23.04 -29.39 -11.30
C LEU A 413 22.45 -30.63 -11.97
N LEU A 414 23.28 -31.58 -12.42
CA LEU A 414 22.80 -32.84 -12.99
C LEU A 414 22.09 -33.68 -11.92
N LEU A 415 22.68 -33.78 -10.73
CA LEU A 415 22.23 -34.65 -9.64
C LEU A 415 21.06 -34.07 -8.82
N THR A 416 20.85 -32.76 -8.81
CA THR A 416 19.86 -32.14 -7.91
C THR A 416 18.41 -32.60 -8.20
N PRO A 417 17.60 -32.93 -7.19
CA PRO A 417 16.18 -33.25 -7.39
C PRO A 417 15.29 -32.00 -7.52
N VAL A 418 15.84 -30.78 -7.35
CA VAL A 418 15.09 -29.51 -7.29
C VAL A 418 14.33 -29.18 -8.57
N PHE A 419 14.86 -29.60 -9.72
CA PHE A 419 14.38 -29.19 -11.03
C PHE A 419 13.94 -30.38 -11.88
N ASP A 420 12.97 -30.14 -12.75
CA ASP A 420 12.62 -31.04 -13.84
C ASP A 420 13.70 -31.02 -14.93
N ASP A 421 13.71 -32.06 -15.76
CA ASP A 421 14.77 -32.27 -16.77
C ASP A 421 14.91 -31.09 -17.74
N LEU A 422 13.81 -30.44 -18.11
CA LEU A 422 13.84 -29.29 -19.02
C LEU A 422 14.56 -28.11 -18.38
N THR A 423 14.23 -27.80 -17.13
CA THR A 423 14.87 -26.72 -16.37
C THR A 423 16.36 -27.01 -16.14
N LYS A 424 16.71 -28.26 -15.78
CA LYS A 424 18.12 -28.66 -15.67
C LYS A 424 18.88 -28.44 -16.97
N ARG A 425 18.35 -28.91 -18.10
CA ARG A 425 18.96 -28.72 -19.43
C ARG A 425 19.15 -27.25 -19.77
N SER A 426 18.16 -26.40 -19.44
CA SER A 426 18.24 -24.96 -19.65
C SER A 426 19.38 -24.31 -18.85
N LEU A 427 19.50 -24.62 -17.55
CA LEU A 427 20.56 -24.09 -16.69
C LEU A 427 21.93 -24.62 -17.12
N ILE A 428 22.03 -25.90 -17.44
CA ILE A 428 23.26 -26.54 -17.93
C ILE A 428 23.71 -25.93 -19.26
N ALA A 429 22.80 -25.69 -20.20
CA ALA A 429 23.13 -25.07 -21.48
C ALA A 429 23.72 -23.66 -21.30
N ARG A 430 23.26 -22.91 -20.29
CA ARG A 430 23.85 -21.60 -19.94
C ARG A 430 25.29 -21.74 -19.43
N VAL A 431 25.60 -22.78 -18.66
CA VAL A 431 26.99 -23.07 -18.22
C VAL A 431 27.86 -23.53 -19.40
N ILE A 432 27.37 -24.43 -20.26
CA ILE A 432 28.09 -24.90 -21.46
C ILE A 432 28.42 -23.75 -22.40
N LYS A 433 27.52 -22.77 -22.53
CA LYS A 433 27.78 -21.57 -23.34
C LYS A 433 29.02 -20.79 -22.86
N LEU A 434 29.33 -20.82 -21.57
CA LEU A 434 30.53 -20.20 -20.98
C LEU A 434 31.73 -21.16 -21.03
N TYR A 435 31.51 -22.47 -20.89
CA TYR A 435 32.53 -23.52 -20.89
C TYR A 435 32.17 -24.66 -21.86
N PRO A 436 32.42 -24.50 -23.17
CA PRO A 436 32.01 -25.49 -24.18
C PRO A 436 32.60 -26.89 -23.96
N GLU A 437 33.80 -26.98 -23.38
CA GLU A 437 34.49 -28.24 -23.07
C GLU A 437 33.73 -29.14 -22.07
N LEU A 438 32.76 -28.60 -21.33
CA LEU A 438 31.94 -29.36 -20.41
C LEU A 438 30.74 -30.06 -21.08
N GLU A 439 30.49 -29.86 -22.38
CA GLU A 439 29.38 -30.48 -23.11
C GLU A 439 29.38 -32.02 -23.02
N SER A 440 30.58 -32.63 -23.02
CA SER A 440 30.81 -34.07 -22.86
C SER A 440 30.15 -34.66 -21.60
N MET A 441 29.97 -33.87 -20.54
CA MET A 441 29.35 -34.31 -19.30
C MET A 441 27.84 -34.57 -19.42
N VAL A 442 27.18 -34.01 -20.43
CA VAL A 442 25.74 -34.16 -20.67
C VAL A 442 25.47 -35.22 -21.72
N THR A 443 26.32 -35.27 -22.75
CA THR A 443 26.16 -36.18 -23.88
C THR A 443 26.67 -37.59 -23.57
N GLY A 444 27.41 -37.78 -22.47
CA GLY A 444 27.99 -39.08 -22.09
C GLY A 444 29.13 -39.53 -23.00
N ALA A 445 29.58 -38.65 -23.92
CA ALA A 445 30.70 -38.93 -24.79
C ALA A 445 32.00 -38.75 -23.99
N GLN A 446 32.76 -39.83 -23.78
CA GLN A 446 34.18 -39.69 -23.47
C GLN A 446 34.83 -38.89 -24.60
N PRO A 447 35.76 -37.97 -24.31
CA PRO A 447 36.56 -37.40 -25.38
C PRO A 447 37.24 -38.58 -26.08
N GLU A 448 37.06 -38.71 -27.39
CA GLU A 448 38.03 -39.48 -28.16
C GLU A 448 39.37 -38.79 -27.89
N GLU A 449 40.21 -39.42 -27.05
CA GLU A 449 41.64 -39.20 -27.14
C GLU A 449 41.95 -39.41 -28.62
N LYS A 450 42.27 -38.32 -29.33
CA LYS A 450 42.97 -38.42 -30.60
C LYS A 450 44.24 -39.19 -30.28
N ARG A 451 44.21 -40.50 -30.46
CA ARG A 451 45.41 -41.30 -30.65
C ARG A 451 46.06 -40.67 -31.88
N GLU A 452 47.07 -39.84 -31.66
CA GLU A 452 47.96 -39.43 -32.73
C GLU A 452 48.54 -40.71 -33.30
N THR A 453 48.00 -41.16 -34.43
CA THR A 453 48.60 -42.21 -35.22
C THR A 453 49.92 -41.66 -35.71
N LEU A 454 51.00 -42.12 -35.10
CA LEU A 454 52.36 -41.72 -35.44
C LEU A 454 52.66 -42.22 -36.86
N VAL A 455 52.51 -41.35 -37.86
CA VAL A 455 52.86 -41.65 -39.26
C VAL A 455 54.35 -41.43 -39.44
N VAL A 456 55.10 -42.52 -39.62
CA VAL A 456 56.53 -42.49 -39.94
C VAL A 456 56.78 -43.04 -41.34
N SER A 457 57.84 -42.56 -42.00
CA SER A 457 58.28 -43.18 -43.25
C SER A 457 58.80 -44.59 -42.98
N TRP A 458 58.62 -45.49 -43.95
CA TRP A 458 59.13 -46.87 -43.87
C TRP A 458 60.62 -46.91 -43.48
N SER A 459 61.42 -46.02 -44.05
CA SER A 459 62.85 -45.89 -43.72
C SER A 459 63.13 -45.55 -42.25
N SER A 460 62.27 -44.74 -41.62
CA SER A 460 62.42 -44.38 -40.21
C SER A 460 61.93 -45.50 -39.29
N LEU A 461 60.97 -46.31 -39.72
CA LEU A 461 60.49 -47.47 -38.99
C LEU A 461 61.55 -48.58 -38.97
N ASP A 462 62.13 -48.89 -40.13
CA ASP A 462 63.14 -49.96 -40.25
C ASP A 462 64.41 -49.62 -39.49
N LYS A 463 64.85 -48.35 -39.52
CA LYS A 463 66.01 -47.90 -38.74
C LYS A 463 65.79 -48.06 -37.23
N ARG A 464 64.60 -47.70 -36.74
CA ARG A 464 64.25 -47.85 -35.32
C ARG A 464 64.07 -49.30 -34.88
N LYS A 465 63.68 -50.19 -35.79
CA LYS A 465 63.63 -51.64 -35.53
C LYS A 465 65.03 -52.23 -35.42
N ALA A 466 65.93 -51.87 -36.33
CA ALA A 466 67.31 -52.32 -36.29
C ALA A 466 68.04 -51.87 -35.01
N GLU A 467 67.79 -50.65 -34.54
CA GLU A 467 68.31 -50.12 -33.27
C GLU A 467 67.76 -50.82 -32.01
N TYR A 468 66.69 -51.63 -32.14
CA TYR A 468 66.06 -52.36 -31.04
C TYR A 468 66.40 -53.86 -31.04
N GLU A 469 66.98 -54.37 -32.13
CA GLU A 469 67.42 -55.77 -32.27
C GLU A 469 68.94 -55.96 -32.07
N GLU A 470 69.70 -54.87 -31.88
CA GLU A 470 71.00 -54.85 -31.17
C GLU A 470 70.80 -54.59 -29.68
#